data_AF-A0AAV4S6N5-F1
#
_entry.id   AF-A0AAV4S6N5-F1
#
_cell.length_a   1.000
_cell.length_b   1.000
_cell.length_c   1.000
_cell.angle_alpha   90.00
_cell.angle_beta   90.00
_cell.angle_gamma   90.00
#
_symmetry.space_group_name_H-M   'P 1'
#
loop_
_entity.id
_entity.type
_entity.pdbx_description
1 polymer ?
#
loop_
_entity_poly.entity_id
_entity_poly.type
_entity_poly.pdbx_seq_one_letter_code
_entity_poly.pdbx_strand_id
1 'polypeptide(L)'
;MSFYLTLPSDSSLHYFPNNKISSFVTQLPSPITLDGKWEVGLAEIIYPHTWYNVNETNNMFGFDLGDGKLNTRKLSPGSYETIPDILKAMALTSHEGKINFKFNPHTKRVKIKTTDGAKVILEKGLCSMLGFQPQVIENITESSFTADPHTEFPIFYFIVISFSP
;
A
#
# COMPACT_ATOMS: atom_id res chain seq x y z
N MET A 1 39.73 -6.83 -8.58
CA MET A 1 39.12 -5.75 -7.76
C MET A 1 37.64 -6.04 -7.69
N SER A 2 37.06 -6.11 -6.49
CA SER A 2 35.62 -6.35 -6.34
C SER A 2 34.86 -5.03 -6.32
N PHE A 3 33.62 -5.03 -6.79
CA PHE A 3 32.74 -3.85 -6.75
C PHE A 3 31.28 -4.24 -6.51
N TYR A 4 30.46 -3.26 -6.16
CA TYR A 4 29.04 -3.43 -5.91
C TYR A 4 28.21 -2.64 -6.92
N LEU A 5 27.03 -3.16 -7.23
CA LEU A 5 26.07 -2.51 -8.11
C LEU A 5 24.69 -2.52 -7.45
N THR A 6 24.10 -1.34 -7.30
CA THR A 6 22.73 -1.18 -6.80
C THR A 6 21.77 -1.13 -7.98
N LEU A 7 20.75 -1.98 -7.96
CA LEU A 7 19.78 -2.19 -9.04
C LEU A 7 18.36 -1.83 -8.55
N PRO A 8 17.91 -0.60 -8.79
CA PRO A 8 16.54 -0.14 -8.58
C PRO A 8 15.50 -0.87 -9.46
N SER A 9 14.46 -1.44 -8.85
CA SER A 9 13.41 -2.18 -9.58
C SER A 9 12.56 -1.37 -10.57
N ASP A 10 12.41 -0.04 -10.38
CA ASP A 10 11.59 0.84 -11.22
C ASP A 10 12.39 1.76 -12.17
N SER A 11 13.72 1.81 -12.03
CA SER A 11 14.56 2.85 -12.69
C SER A 11 14.52 2.84 -14.22
N SER A 12 14.11 1.72 -14.81
CA SER A 12 14.22 1.47 -16.24
C SER A 12 12.87 1.17 -16.91
N LEU A 13 11.74 1.53 -16.27
CA LEU A 13 10.40 1.34 -16.85
C LEU A 13 10.22 2.02 -18.22
N HIS A 14 10.94 3.11 -18.47
CA HIS A 14 10.92 3.78 -19.78
C HIS A 14 11.49 2.90 -20.90
N TYR A 15 12.54 2.11 -20.61
CA TYR A 15 13.21 1.24 -21.58
C TYR A 15 12.64 -0.18 -21.57
N PHE A 16 12.17 -0.65 -20.41
CA PHE A 16 11.61 -1.97 -20.18
C PHE A 16 10.21 -1.83 -19.56
N PRO A 17 9.18 -1.46 -20.35
CA PRO A 17 7.83 -1.17 -19.85
C PRO A 17 7.12 -2.39 -19.23
N ASN A 18 7.61 -3.60 -19.50
CA ASN A 18 7.09 -4.85 -18.95
C ASN A 18 7.80 -5.30 -17.67
N ASN A 19 8.74 -4.51 -17.12
CA ASN A 19 9.38 -4.81 -15.85
C ASN A 19 8.34 -5.00 -14.76
N LYS A 20 8.52 -6.05 -13.95
CA LYS A 20 7.73 -6.30 -12.75
C LYS A 20 8.64 -6.15 -11.54
N ILE A 21 8.06 -5.78 -10.42
CA ILE A 21 8.77 -5.70 -9.13
C ILE A 21 9.52 -7.00 -8.80
N SER A 22 8.95 -8.16 -9.13
CA SER A 22 9.56 -9.48 -8.92
C SER A 22 10.49 -9.95 -10.05
N SER A 23 10.57 -9.22 -11.16
CA SER A 23 11.42 -9.56 -12.31
C SER A 23 11.62 -8.33 -13.18
N PHE A 24 12.81 -7.74 -13.10
CA PHE A 24 13.14 -6.48 -13.76
C PHE A 24 14.54 -6.49 -14.36
N VAL A 25 14.72 -5.66 -15.38
CA VAL A 25 16.02 -5.34 -15.99
C VAL A 25 16.33 -3.88 -15.72
N THR A 26 17.56 -3.59 -15.28
CA THR A 26 18.05 -2.24 -15.05
C THR A 26 19.01 -1.84 -16.16
N GLN A 27 18.80 -0.68 -16.77
CA GLN A 27 19.78 -0.08 -17.67
C GLN A 27 20.88 0.58 -16.83
N LEU A 28 22.13 0.19 -17.07
CA LEU A 28 23.29 0.79 -16.41
C LEU A 28 23.70 2.08 -17.14
N PRO A 29 24.21 3.09 -16.42
CA PRO A 29 24.64 4.35 -17.02
C PRO A 29 25.83 4.17 -17.99
N SER A 30 26.67 3.16 -17.73
CA SER A 30 27.78 2.77 -18.59
C SER A 30 27.90 1.25 -18.67
N PRO A 31 28.35 0.69 -19.81
CA PRO A 31 28.68 -0.73 -19.90
C PRO A 31 29.76 -1.12 -18.88
N ILE A 32 29.62 -2.33 -18.32
CA ILE A 32 30.63 -2.94 -17.44
C ILE A 32 31.27 -4.10 -18.22
N THR A 33 32.59 -4.06 -18.37
CA THR A 33 33.36 -5.16 -18.99
C THR A 33 33.92 -6.04 -17.89
N LEU A 34 33.60 -7.33 -17.93
CA LEU A 34 34.04 -8.35 -16.97
C LEU A 34 34.95 -9.35 -17.68
N ASP A 35 36.26 -9.14 -17.58
CA ASP A 35 37.25 -10.04 -18.20
C ASP A 35 37.59 -11.21 -17.28
N GLY A 36 37.58 -12.42 -17.81
CA GLY A 36 37.89 -13.64 -17.04
C GLY A 36 36.67 -14.28 -16.37
N LYS A 37 36.90 -14.98 -15.26
CA LYS A 37 35.82 -15.58 -14.46
C LYS A 37 35.46 -14.62 -13.35
N TRP A 38 34.17 -14.48 -13.11
CA TRP A 38 33.63 -13.63 -12.05
C TRP A 38 32.56 -14.38 -11.29
N GLU A 39 32.54 -14.20 -9.99
CA GLU A 39 31.47 -14.58 -9.09
C GLU A 39 30.56 -13.38 -8.87
N VAL A 40 29.25 -13.60 -9.03
CA VAL A 40 28.22 -12.61 -8.77
C VAL A 40 27.37 -13.09 -7.62
N GLY A 41 27.35 -12.31 -6.55
CA GLY A 41 26.58 -12.61 -5.34
C GLY A 41 25.49 -11.57 -5.10
N LEU A 42 24.37 -12.01 -4.55
CA LEU A 42 23.45 -11.08 -3.90
C LEU A 42 24.10 -10.60 -2.60
N ALA A 43 24.36 -9.29 -2.50
CA ALA A 43 24.92 -8.69 -1.31
C ALA A 43 23.82 -8.22 -0.35
N GLU A 44 22.83 -7.47 -0.87
CA GLU A 44 21.77 -6.87 -0.05
C GLU A 44 20.45 -6.77 -0.82
N ILE A 45 19.34 -6.85 -0.08
CA ILE A 45 18.01 -6.45 -0.56
C ILE A 45 17.49 -5.38 0.39
N ILE A 46 17.23 -4.18 -0.13
CA ILE A 46 16.71 -3.06 0.65
C ILE A 46 15.24 -2.84 0.28
N TYR A 47 14.38 -2.91 1.30
CA TYR A 47 12.98 -2.54 1.23
C TYR A 47 12.73 -1.35 2.16
N PRO A 48 12.63 -0.11 1.64
CA PRO A 48 12.47 1.07 2.48
C PRO A 48 11.08 1.11 3.12
N HIS A 49 11.01 0.84 4.42
CA HIS A 49 9.79 0.97 5.23
C HIS A 49 9.38 2.43 5.50
N THR A 50 10.16 3.41 5.04
CA THR A 50 9.98 4.84 5.33
C THR A 50 8.98 5.54 4.43
N TRP A 51 8.47 4.89 3.39
CA TRP A 51 7.44 5.48 2.55
C TRP A 51 6.07 5.17 3.14
N TYR A 52 5.25 6.21 3.24
CA TYR A 52 3.93 6.09 3.82
C TYR A 52 2.96 5.54 2.78
N ASN A 53 2.35 4.39 3.08
CA ASN A 53 1.23 3.90 2.28
C ASN A 53 0.00 4.79 2.46
N VAL A 54 -0.21 5.36 3.66
CA VAL A 54 -1.18 6.42 3.92
C VAL A 54 -0.46 7.76 4.00
N ASN A 55 -0.72 8.67 3.07
CA ASN A 55 -0.10 9.99 2.96
C ASN A 55 -1.15 11.11 2.84
N GLU A 56 -0.72 12.37 2.75
CA GLU A 56 -1.62 13.53 2.75
C GLU A 56 -2.65 13.57 1.62
N THR A 57 -2.44 12.78 0.55
CA THR A 57 -3.31 12.74 -0.62
C THR A 57 -4.34 11.61 -0.58
N ASN A 58 -4.13 10.57 0.25
CA ASN A 58 -4.96 9.36 0.27
C ASN A 58 -5.43 8.96 1.69
N ASN A 59 -5.37 9.87 2.66
CA ASN A 59 -5.66 9.60 4.08
C ASN A 59 -7.05 10.03 4.58
N MET A 60 -7.97 10.43 3.70
CA MET A 60 -9.23 11.05 4.13
C MET A 60 -10.42 10.09 4.02
N PHE A 61 -11.37 10.18 4.96
CA PHE A 61 -12.69 9.55 4.86
C PHE A 61 -13.77 10.42 5.49
N GLY A 62 -15.00 10.27 5.02
CA GLY A 62 -16.19 10.91 5.57
C GLY A 62 -17.08 9.93 6.34
N PHE A 63 -17.88 10.45 7.26
CA PHE A 63 -18.92 9.69 7.94
C PHE A 63 -20.07 10.58 8.41
N ASP A 64 -21.26 10.01 8.49
CA ASP A 64 -22.48 10.57 9.07
C ASP A 64 -22.95 9.61 10.17
N LEU A 65 -23.34 10.14 11.34
CA LEU A 65 -23.77 9.32 12.47
C LEU A 65 -25.30 9.17 12.55
N GLY A 66 -26.01 9.43 11.46
CA GLY A 66 -27.47 9.40 11.37
C GLY A 66 -28.13 10.73 11.72
N ASP A 67 -27.35 11.79 11.90
CA ASP A 67 -27.82 13.16 12.18
C ASP A 67 -27.91 14.01 10.90
N GLY A 68 -27.52 13.46 9.74
CA GLY A 68 -27.51 14.18 8.47
C GLY A 68 -26.31 15.10 8.33
N LYS A 69 -25.34 15.06 9.26
CA LYS A 69 -24.16 15.90 9.25
C LYS A 69 -22.95 15.09 8.78
N LEU A 70 -22.48 15.42 7.57
CA LEU A 70 -21.25 14.84 7.05
C LEU A 70 -20.04 15.40 7.81
N ASN A 71 -19.34 14.51 8.52
CA ASN A 71 -18.05 14.77 9.15
C ASN A 71 -16.95 14.17 8.28
N THR A 72 -15.77 14.79 8.29
CA THR A 72 -14.61 14.32 7.54
C THR A 72 -13.41 14.21 8.47
N ARG A 73 -12.64 13.13 8.31
CA ARG A 73 -11.45 12.86 9.12
C ARG A 73 -10.29 12.47 8.22
N LYS A 74 -9.10 12.94 8.60
CA LYS A 74 -7.83 12.50 8.03
C LYS A 74 -7.14 11.54 8.98
N LEU A 75 -6.63 10.44 8.46
CA LEU A 75 -5.70 9.55 9.14
C LEU A 75 -4.33 10.21 9.19
N SER A 76 -3.57 9.94 10.25
CA SER A 76 -2.18 10.38 10.31
C SER A 76 -1.39 9.72 9.19
N PRO A 77 -0.61 10.47 8.39
CA PRO A 77 0.31 9.86 7.45
C PRO A 77 1.27 8.88 8.15
N GLY A 78 1.51 7.73 7.53
CA GLY A 78 2.33 6.70 8.12
C GLY A 78 2.39 5.42 7.29
N SER A 79 3.27 4.50 7.73
CA SER A 79 3.31 3.14 7.22
C SER A 79 2.42 2.25 8.10
N TYR A 80 1.29 1.81 7.56
CA TYR A 80 0.36 0.88 8.19
C TYR A 80 0.63 -0.52 7.65
N GLU A 81 1.13 -1.43 8.49
CA GLU A 81 1.53 -2.78 8.06
C GLU A 81 0.34 -3.68 7.71
N THR A 82 -0.79 -3.50 8.39
CA THR A 82 -1.97 -4.37 8.21
C THR A 82 -3.26 -3.57 8.04
N ILE A 83 -4.25 -4.18 7.37
CA ILE A 83 -5.61 -3.61 7.26
C ILE A 83 -6.21 -3.34 8.65
N PRO A 84 -6.13 -4.24 9.65
CA PRO A 84 -6.54 -3.94 11.02
C PRO A 84 -5.96 -2.64 11.60
N ASP A 85 -4.72 -2.27 11.29
CA ASP A 85 -4.11 -1.04 11.79
C ASP A 85 -4.77 0.21 11.18
N ILE A 86 -5.08 0.16 9.88
CA ILE A 86 -5.84 1.22 9.19
C ILE A 86 -7.24 1.33 9.81
N LEU A 87 -7.94 0.20 9.99
CA LEU A 87 -9.28 0.18 10.57
C LEU A 87 -9.29 0.71 12.01
N LYS A 88 -8.26 0.39 12.80
CA LYS A 88 -8.09 0.92 14.15
C LYS A 88 -7.86 2.44 14.15
N ALA A 89 -7.11 2.96 13.18
CA ALA A 89 -6.93 4.41 13.01
C ALA A 89 -8.19 5.14 12.53
N MET A 90 -9.08 4.45 11.80
CA MET A 90 -10.39 4.96 11.40
C MET A 90 -11.43 4.92 12.53
N ALA A 91 -11.30 4.00 13.49
CA ALA A 91 -12.23 3.86 14.59
C ALA A 91 -12.13 5.05 15.56
N LEU A 92 -13.23 5.77 15.73
CA LEU A 92 -13.35 6.88 16.68
C LEU A 92 -14.32 6.51 17.80
N THR A 93 -14.18 7.13 18.97
CA THR A 93 -15.14 6.96 20.08
C THR A 93 -16.56 7.37 19.67
N SER A 94 -16.70 8.35 18.77
CA SER A 94 -17.99 8.77 18.20
C SER A 94 -18.66 7.72 17.31
N HIS A 95 -17.94 6.67 16.89
CA HIS A 95 -18.47 5.57 16.08
C HIS A 95 -19.11 4.48 16.94
N GLU A 96 -18.90 4.49 18.26
CA GLU A 96 -19.31 3.42 19.15
C GLU A 96 -20.81 3.15 19.04
N GLY A 97 -21.17 1.88 18.81
CA GLY A 97 -22.55 1.46 18.59
C GLY A 97 -23.13 1.75 17.20
N LYS A 98 -22.52 2.65 16.41
CA LYS A 98 -23.05 3.11 15.10
C LYS A 98 -22.30 2.60 13.89
N ILE A 99 -20.96 2.58 13.94
CA ILE A 99 -20.10 2.17 12.82
C ILE A 99 -19.11 1.13 13.34
N ASN A 100 -19.08 -0.03 12.71
CA ASN A 100 -18.19 -1.14 13.07
C ASN A 100 -17.42 -1.63 11.84
N PHE A 101 -16.10 -1.66 11.98
CA PHE A 101 -15.17 -2.15 10.95
C PHE A 101 -14.66 -3.53 11.36
N LYS A 102 -14.74 -4.51 10.45
CA LYS A 102 -14.20 -5.85 10.65
C LYS A 102 -13.38 -6.28 9.46
N PHE A 103 -12.22 -6.88 9.72
CA PHE A 103 -11.40 -7.52 8.70
C PHE A 103 -11.51 -9.03 8.84
N ASN A 104 -11.70 -9.75 7.73
CA ASN A 104 -11.65 -11.20 7.69
C ASN A 104 -10.27 -11.64 7.16
N PRO A 105 -9.41 -12.28 7.98
CA PRO A 105 -8.05 -12.64 7.57
C PRO A 105 -8.00 -13.77 6.53
N HIS A 106 -9.05 -14.60 6.42
CA HIS A 106 -9.10 -15.69 5.45
C HIS A 106 -9.47 -15.19 4.06
N THR A 107 -10.53 -14.38 3.96
CA THR A 107 -10.96 -13.81 2.67
C THR A 107 -10.20 -12.54 2.30
N LYS A 108 -9.46 -11.96 3.26
CA LYS A 108 -8.81 -10.66 3.19
C LYS A 108 -9.78 -9.53 2.80
N ARG A 109 -11.04 -9.64 3.22
CA ARG A 109 -12.09 -8.64 2.92
C ARG A 109 -12.44 -7.83 4.17
N VAL A 110 -12.87 -6.59 3.93
CA VAL A 110 -13.33 -5.67 4.96
C VAL A 110 -14.85 -5.63 4.95
N LYS A 111 -15.45 -5.72 6.14
CA LYS A 111 -16.89 -5.58 6.36
C LYS A 111 -17.13 -4.35 7.21
N ILE A 112 -17.95 -3.45 6.71
CA ILE A 112 -18.35 -2.22 7.39
C ILE A 112 -19.83 -2.35 7.69
N LYS A 113 -20.17 -2.27 8.97
CA LYS A 113 -21.55 -2.26 9.46
C LYS A 113 -21.86 -0.88 10.02
N THR A 114 -22.95 -0.29 9.55
CA THR A 114 -23.53 0.96 10.03
C THR A 114 -24.94 0.70 10.57
N THR A 115 -25.37 1.44 11.59
CA THR A 115 -26.71 1.37 12.18
C THR A 115 -27.28 2.77 12.38
N ASP A 116 -28.58 2.87 12.67
CA ASP A 116 -29.27 4.13 12.99
C ASP A 116 -29.13 5.21 11.91
N GLY A 117 -29.11 4.81 10.64
CA GLY A 117 -28.95 5.71 9.50
C GLY A 117 -27.54 6.27 9.31
N ALA A 118 -26.55 5.78 10.07
CA ALA A 118 -25.16 6.15 9.90
C ALA A 118 -24.62 5.72 8.53
N LYS A 119 -23.65 6.47 8.02
CA LYS A 119 -23.05 6.27 6.70
C LYS A 119 -21.55 6.46 6.77
N VAL A 120 -20.81 5.71 5.96
CA VAL A 120 -19.36 5.90 5.77
C VAL A 120 -19.10 6.22 4.30
N ILE A 121 -18.31 7.25 4.04
CA ILE A 121 -17.90 7.65 2.70
C ILE A 121 -16.39 7.47 2.60
N LEU A 122 -15.96 6.51 1.78
CA LEU A 122 -14.53 6.27 1.55
C LEU A 122 -14.08 7.07 0.33
N GLU A 123 -13.08 7.92 0.51
CA GLU A 123 -12.39 8.58 -0.61
C GLU A 123 -11.51 7.59 -1.35
N LYS A 124 -11.21 7.89 -2.62
CA LYS A 124 -10.52 6.99 -3.55
C LYS A 124 -9.33 6.22 -2.95
N GLY A 125 -8.49 6.92 -2.18
CA GLY A 125 -7.29 6.38 -1.55
C GLY A 125 -7.54 5.26 -0.54
N LEU A 126 -8.26 5.55 0.55
CA LEU A 126 -8.62 4.51 1.54
C LEU A 126 -9.58 3.48 0.95
N CYS A 127 -10.41 3.87 -0.02
CA CYS A 127 -11.34 2.98 -0.67
C CYS A 127 -10.63 1.82 -1.37
N SER A 128 -9.59 2.09 -2.16
CA SER A 128 -8.81 1.08 -2.85
C SER A 128 -8.05 0.17 -1.89
N MET A 129 -7.42 0.71 -0.85
CA MET A 129 -6.71 -0.06 0.19
C MET A 129 -7.64 -1.02 0.93
N LEU A 130 -8.87 -0.59 1.20
CA LEU A 130 -9.88 -1.39 1.89
C LEU A 130 -10.65 -2.33 0.95
N GLY A 131 -10.33 -2.34 -0.35
CA GLY A 131 -10.93 -3.23 -1.35
C GLY A 131 -12.35 -2.84 -1.78
N PHE A 132 -12.74 -1.59 -1.60
CA PHE A 132 -14.03 -1.05 -2.05
C PHE A 132 -13.87 -0.25 -3.35
N GLN A 133 -14.98 -0.01 -4.03
CA GLN A 133 -15.08 1.05 -5.05
C GLN A 133 -15.68 2.31 -4.41
N PRO A 134 -15.38 3.53 -4.91
CA PRO A 134 -15.90 4.77 -4.34
C PRO A 134 -17.43 4.71 -4.21
N GLN A 135 -17.91 4.63 -2.98
CA GLN A 135 -19.32 4.45 -2.68
C GLN A 135 -19.63 4.93 -1.26
N VAL A 136 -20.92 5.21 -1.03
CA VAL A 136 -21.47 5.43 0.30
C VAL A 136 -21.85 4.08 0.88
N ILE A 137 -21.36 3.80 2.08
CA ILE A 137 -21.59 2.54 2.77
C ILE A 137 -22.69 2.72 3.81
N GLU A 138 -23.75 1.93 3.65
CA GLU A 138 -24.93 1.91 4.52
C GLU A 138 -25.29 0.45 4.88
N ASN A 139 -25.90 0.25 6.05
CA ASN A 139 -26.22 -1.06 6.61
C ASN A 139 -24.99 -1.96 6.73
N ILE A 140 -24.95 -3.10 6.03
CA ILE A 140 -23.82 -4.03 6.06
C ILE A 140 -23.29 -4.16 4.65
N THR A 141 -22.03 -3.75 4.44
CA THR A 141 -21.35 -3.89 3.15
C THR A 141 -20.01 -4.59 3.35
N GLU A 142 -19.69 -5.52 2.46
CA GLU A 142 -18.40 -6.20 2.41
C GLU A 142 -17.64 -5.77 1.15
N SER A 143 -16.32 -5.69 1.24
CA SER A 143 -15.46 -5.22 0.17
C SER A 143 -15.54 -6.13 -1.05
N SER A 144 -15.65 -5.54 -2.24
CA SER A 144 -15.72 -6.25 -3.52
C SER A 144 -14.38 -6.87 -3.92
N PHE A 145 -13.28 -6.31 -3.41
CA PHE A 145 -11.91 -6.78 -3.63
C PHE A 145 -11.22 -7.13 -2.32
N THR A 146 -10.11 -7.84 -2.44
CA THR A 146 -9.16 -8.06 -1.36
C THR A 146 -8.61 -6.72 -0.89
N ALA A 147 -8.63 -6.49 0.42
CA ALA A 147 -8.01 -5.34 1.03
C ALA A 147 -6.50 -5.59 1.22
N ASP A 148 -5.69 -4.62 0.83
CA ASP A 148 -4.24 -4.65 0.96
C ASP A 148 -3.73 -3.24 1.26
N PRO A 149 -3.05 -3.01 2.40
CA PRO A 149 -2.57 -1.70 2.80
C PRO A 149 -1.51 -1.15 1.84
N HIS A 150 -0.95 -1.98 0.96
CA HIS A 150 0.06 -1.61 -0.03
C HIS A 150 -0.50 -1.52 -1.46
N THR A 151 -1.83 -1.60 -1.65
CA THR A 151 -2.46 -1.57 -2.99
C THR A 151 -2.04 -0.37 -3.83
N GLU A 152 -1.93 0.81 -3.22
CA GLU A 152 -1.52 2.05 -3.90
C GLU A 152 -0.03 2.37 -3.75
N PHE A 153 0.72 1.46 -3.13
CA PHE A 153 2.13 1.66 -2.84
C PHE A 153 2.97 1.08 -3.98
N PRO A 154 3.78 1.89 -4.68
CA PRO A 154 4.79 1.34 -5.57
C PRO A 154 5.83 0.63 -4.73
N ILE A 155 5.71 -0.70 -4.59
CA ILE A 155 6.75 -1.53 -3.98
C ILE A 155 7.99 -1.35 -4.83
N PHE A 156 9.09 -0.96 -4.19
CA PHE A 156 10.34 -0.72 -4.85
C PHE A 156 11.45 -1.46 -4.08
N TYR A 157 12.26 -2.22 -4.80
CA TYR A 157 13.43 -2.90 -4.27
C TYR A 157 14.71 -2.25 -4.80
N PHE A 158 15.68 -2.05 -3.91
CA PHE A 158 17.09 -1.95 -4.31
C PHE A 158 17.73 -3.30 -4.09
N ILE A 159 18.24 -3.91 -5.17
CA ILE A 159 19.06 -5.12 -5.07
C ILE A 159 20.51 -4.71 -5.23
N VAL A 160 21.35 -5.02 -4.24
CA VAL A 160 22.80 -4.81 -4.35
C VAL A 160 23.44 -6.14 -4.70
N ILE A 161 24.16 -6.18 -5.81
CA ILE A 161 24.96 -7.34 -6.22
C ILE A 161 26.45 -7.02 -6.08
N SER A 162 27.21 -8.01 -5.63
CA SER A 162 28.68 -7.95 -5.57
C SER A 162 29.28 -8.70 -6.76
N PHE A 163 30.38 -8.17 -7.27
CA PHE A 163 31.20 -8.80 -8.29
C PHE A 163 32.60 -9.04 -7.72
N SER A 164 33.07 -10.29 -7.78
CA SER A 164 34.42 -10.68 -7.36
C SER A 164 35.08 -11.55 -8.44
N PRO A 165 36.38 -11.37 -8.73
CA PRO A 165 37.12 -12.15 -9.72
C PRO A 165 37.53 -13.55 -9.21
#